data_AF-A0A5C6LN12-F1
#
_entry.id   AF-A0A5C6LN12-F1
#
_cell.length_a   1.000
_cell.length_b   1.000
_cell.length_c   1.000
_cell.angle_alpha   90.00
_cell.angle_beta   90.00
_cell.angle_gamma   90.00
#
_symmetry.space_group_name_H-M   'P 1'
#
loop_
_entity.id
_entity.type
_entity.pdbx_description
1 polymer ?
#
loop_
_entity_poly.entity_id
_entity_poly.type
_entity_poly.pdbx_seq_one_letter_code
_entity_poly.pdbx_strand_id
1 'polypeptide(L)'
;MRMFLIALVIILTSGKLLYAQQTKTESEILSPSVTEKTFDDAVRNTYFQSLPVQRAYRYKDVTGTYYLALCESRDEIKADDTVHYKIKAIFLQLSTTGGFTKTGELNDFRNSHDPKEGVETSNWFWTKFCELKDLDNDGTIDPLLVYGTNGMNGYDDGRVKIVLYYKGQKAAIRCQNSVMDEGRNIQVDATFYTLPMAVQQHVRKLMHTLAEKDLIIYPTDYEKGMNKKQTQIY
;
A
#
# COMPACT_ATOMS: atom_id res chain seq x y z
N MET A 1 -10.20 -35.29 -66.16
CA MET A 1 -10.72 -36.25 -65.16
C MET A 1 -9.89 -36.13 -63.90
N ARG A 2 -10.56 -35.83 -62.78
CA ARG A 2 -10.20 -36.19 -61.39
C ARG A 2 -8.91 -35.57 -60.84
N MET A 3 -8.98 -34.54 -59.99
CA MET A 3 -9.51 -34.50 -58.61
C MET A 3 -8.35 -34.51 -57.62
N PHE A 4 -8.31 -33.45 -56.79
CA PHE A 4 -7.78 -33.40 -55.43
C PHE A 4 -6.30 -33.72 -55.19
N LEU A 5 -5.53 -32.68 -54.86
CA LEU A 5 -4.91 -32.62 -53.52
C LEU A 5 -4.70 -31.16 -53.11
N ILE A 6 -5.72 -30.63 -52.43
CA ILE A 6 -5.60 -29.46 -51.57
C ILE A 6 -4.92 -29.95 -50.30
N ALA A 7 -3.68 -29.52 -50.06
CA ALA A 7 -3.02 -29.70 -48.78
C ALA A 7 -2.10 -28.50 -48.50
N LEU A 8 -2.65 -27.56 -47.73
CA LEU A 8 -1.98 -26.96 -46.58
C LEU A 8 -0.66 -26.20 -46.85
N VAL A 9 -0.75 -25.05 -47.54
CA VAL A 9 0.17 -23.93 -47.25
C VAL A 9 -0.63 -22.90 -46.46
N ILE A 10 -0.84 -23.23 -45.18
CA ILE A 10 -1.37 -22.30 -44.18
C ILE A 10 -0.31 -21.21 -44.01
N ILE A 11 -0.63 -20.01 -44.48
CA ILE A 11 -0.42 -18.73 -43.80
C ILE A 11 0.96 -18.62 -43.15
N LEU A 12 1.98 -18.37 -43.98
CA LEU A 12 3.29 -17.83 -43.57
C LEU A 12 3.24 -16.31 -43.37
N THR A 13 2.06 -15.73 -43.14
CA THR A 13 1.93 -14.30 -42.81
C THR A 13 1.87 -14.13 -41.29
N SER A 14 2.82 -13.33 -40.80
CA SER A 14 2.72 -12.56 -39.56
C SER A 14 2.69 -13.34 -38.26
N GLY A 15 3.66 -14.22 -38.06
CA GLY A 15 4.26 -14.42 -36.74
C GLY A 15 5.02 -13.17 -36.29
N LYS A 16 4.36 -12.01 -36.22
CA LYS A 16 4.80 -10.99 -35.28
C LYS A 16 4.53 -11.63 -33.93
N LEU A 17 5.56 -12.27 -33.36
CA LEU A 17 5.72 -12.28 -31.93
C LEU A 17 5.54 -10.82 -31.50
N LEU A 18 4.31 -10.49 -31.11
CA LEU A 18 4.05 -9.40 -30.20
C LEU A 18 4.78 -9.84 -28.92
N TYR A 19 6.10 -9.63 -28.90
CA TYR A 19 6.70 -9.09 -27.70
C TYR A 19 5.95 -7.79 -27.49
N ALA A 20 4.82 -7.88 -26.79
CA ALA A 20 4.35 -6.74 -26.03
C ALA A 20 5.60 -6.28 -25.30
N GLN A 21 6.11 -5.10 -25.67
CA GLN A 21 7.09 -4.43 -24.84
C GLN A 21 6.39 -4.38 -23.48
N GLN A 22 6.78 -5.25 -22.55
CA GLN A 22 6.34 -5.12 -21.17
C GLN A 22 6.82 -3.74 -20.79
N THR A 23 5.87 -2.81 -20.69
CA THR A 23 6.14 -1.46 -20.25
C THR A 23 6.78 -1.64 -18.89
N LYS A 24 8.08 -1.37 -18.81
CA LYS A 24 8.84 -1.59 -17.58
C LYS A 24 8.19 -0.74 -16.49
N THR A 25 7.64 -1.38 -15.47
CA THR A 25 7.16 -0.69 -14.28
C THR A 25 8.36 -0.06 -13.57
N GLU A 26 8.21 1.19 -13.17
CA GLU A 26 9.25 1.94 -12.49
C GLU A 26 8.66 2.73 -11.33
N SER A 27 9.41 2.79 -10.22
CA SER A 27 9.07 3.58 -9.06
C SER A 27 10.33 4.25 -8.54
N GLU A 28 10.23 5.50 -8.15
CA GLU A 28 11.32 6.25 -7.51
C GLU A 28 10.82 7.08 -6.34
N ILE A 29 11.69 7.27 -5.36
CA ILE A 29 11.50 8.22 -4.27
C ILE A 29 11.90 9.60 -4.79
N LEU A 30 11.02 10.58 -4.64
CA LEU A 30 11.33 11.97 -5.00
C LEU A 30 12.20 12.61 -3.91
N SER A 31 13.21 13.38 -4.34
CA SER A 31 13.97 14.23 -3.42
C SER A 31 13.09 15.37 -2.89
N PRO A 32 13.46 16.02 -1.77
CA PRO A 32 12.70 17.16 -1.24
C PRO A 32 12.49 18.27 -2.29
N SER A 33 13.54 18.65 -3.02
CA SER A 33 13.45 19.68 -4.08
C SER A 33 12.51 19.29 -5.22
N VAL A 34 12.54 18.02 -5.64
CA VAL A 34 11.62 17.55 -6.69
C VAL A 34 10.19 17.48 -6.16
N THR A 35 10.02 17.08 -4.91
CA THR A 35 8.71 17.03 -4.22
C THR A 35 8.08 18.42 -4.15
N GLU A 36 8.85 19.44 -3.74
CA GLU A 36 8.37 20.83 -3.65
C GLU A 36 7.98 21.41 -5.01
N LYS A 37 8.73 21.07 -6.07
CA LYS A 37 8.40 21.51 -7.44
C LYS A 37 7.21 20.76 -8.03
N THR A 38 7.07 19.47 -7.71
CA THR A 38 5.98 18.63 -8.21
C THR A 38 4.68 19.00 -7.50
N PHE A 39 4.73 19.20 -6.19
CA PHE A 39 3.61 19.57 -5.36
C PHE A 39 3.77 21.02 -4.90
N ASP A 40 3.53 21.93 -5.84
CA ASP A 40 3.51 23.36 -5.57
C ASP A 40 2.36 23.76 -4.63
N ASP A 41 2.27 25.04 -4.28
CA ASP A 41 1.24 25.54 -3.36
C ASP A 41 -0.18 25.30 -3.86
N ALA A 42 -0.41 25.34 -5.18
CA ALA A 42 -1.73 25.07 -5.73
C ALA A 42 -2.12 23.59 -5.51
N VAL A 43 -1.21 22.66 -5.80
CA VAL A 43 -1.41 21.22 -5.58
C VAL A 43 -1.58 20.92 -4.08
N ARG A 44 -0.73 21.50 -3.22
CA ARG A 44 -0.79 21.30 -1.76
C ARG A 44 -2.10 21.80 -1.16
N ASN A 45 -2.54 23.00 -1.54
CA ASN A 45 -3.80 23.57 -1.07
C ASN A 45 -4.99 22.75 -1.56
N THR A 46 -4.95 22.26 -2.80
CA THR A 46 -6.04 21.47 -3.40
C THR A 46 -6.19 20.10 -2.76
N TYR A 47 -5.07 19.38 -2.57
CA TYR A 47 -5.12 17.95 -2.26
C TYR A 47 -4.68 17.60 -0.83
N PHE A 48 -3.74 18.34 -0.26
CA PHE A 48 -3.08 17.92 0.99
C PHE A 48 -3.62 18.64 2.22
N GLN A 49 -4.43 19.69 2.05
CA GLN A 49 -4.96 20.50 3.16
C GLN A 49 -3.84 21.01 4.08
N SER A 50 -2.71 21.39 3.46
CA SER A 50 -1.50 21.87 4.15
C SER A 50 -0.84 20.86 5.09
N LEU A 51 -1.17 19.57 5.03
CA LEU A 51 -0.40 18.54 5.72
C LEU A 51 1.01 18.42 5.11
N PRO A 52 2.07 18.40 5.93
CA PRO A 52 3.44 18.21 5.46
C PRO A 52 3.61 16.88 4.73
N VAL A 53 4.23 16.93 3.55
CA VAL A 53 4.63 15.72 2.81
C VAL A 53 5.95 15.21 3.38
N GLN A 54 5.92 14.02 3.96
CA GLN A 54 7.07 13.40 4.62
C GLN A 54 7.84 12.50 3.66
N ARG A 55 7.12 11.89 2.71
CA ARG A 55 7.70 11.09 1.63
C ARG A 55 6.86 11.20 0.38
N ALA A 56 7.51 11.32 -0.77
CA ALA A 56 6.84 11.32 -2.05
C ALA A 56 7.49 10.33 -3.01
N TYR A 57 6.66 9.76 -3.88
CA TYR A 57 7.07 8.82 -4.90
C TYR A 57 6.50 9.25 -6.25
N ARG A 58 7.24 8.95 -7.32
CA ARG A 58 6.70 8.85 -8.68
C ARG A 58 6.75 7.39 -9.08
N TYR A 59 5.70 6.92 -9.73
CA TYR A 59 5.67 5.60 -10.33
C TYR A 59 4.96 5.62 -11.67
N LYS A 60 5.33 4.69 -12.54
CA LYS A 60 4.76 4.56 -13.88
C LYS A 60 4.49 3.09 -14.17
N ASP A 61 3.33 2.86 -14.74
CA ASP A 61 2.86 1.53 -15.12
C ASP A 61 2.14 1.59 -16.48
N VAL A 62 1.49 0.50 -16.89
CA VAL A 62 0.76 0.44 -18.17
C VAL A 62 -0.43 1.40 -18.25
N THR A 63 -0.91 1.89 -17.12
CA THR A 63 -2.10 2.76 -17.00
C THR A 63 -1.76 4.25 -16.91
N GLY A 64 -0.51 4.59 -16.61
CA GLY A 64 -0.02 5.97 -16.70
C GLY A 64 1.13 6.30 -15.75
N THR A 65 1.32 7.60 -15.53
CA THR A 65 2.28 8.14 -14.56
C THR A 65 1.53 8.65 -13.34
N TYR A 66 1.99 8.25 -12.17
CA TYR A 66 1.35 8.50 -10.89
C TYR A 66 2.34 9.03 -9.86
N TYR A 67 1.77 9.62 -8.84
CA TYR A 67 2.46 10.16 -7.68
C TYR A 67 1.74 9.70 -6.42
N LEU A 68 2.53 9.36 -5.41
CA LEU A 68 2.06 9.05 -4.07
C LEU A 68 2.73 10.01 -3.10
N ALA A 69 1.93 10.79 -2.38
CA ALA A 69 2.40 11.63 -1.28
C ALA A 69 1.96 11.00 0.05
N LEU A 70 2.92 10.72 0.94
CA LEU A 70 2.70 10.30 2.31
C LEU A 70 2.88 11.53 3.21
N CYS A 71 1.79 11.95 3.83
CA CYS A 71 1.71 13.13 4.67
C CYS A 71 1.45 12.74 6.12
N GLU A 72 2.09 13.43 7.04
CA GLU A 72 1.94 13.22 8.49
C GLU A 72 1.87 14.58 9.16
N SER A 73 0.91 14.77 10.07
CA SER A 73 0.74 16.03 10.80
C SER A 73 1.90 16.26 11.77
N ARG A 74 2.28 17.52 12.03
CA ARG A 74 3.33 17.85 13.01
C ARG A 74 2.66 18.44 14.25
N ASP A 75 2.15 17.58 15.12
CA ASP A 75 1.30 18.01 16.22
C ASP A 75 2.11 18.45 17.45
N GLU A 76 3.15 17.70 17.81
CA GLU A 76 4.01 17.99 18.96
C GLU A 76 5.49 17.67 18.65
N ILE A 77 6.43 18.28 19.38
CA ILE A 77 7.85 17.91 19.36
C ILE A 77 8.24 17.49 20.78
N LYS A 78 8.73 16.27 20.97
CA LYS A 78 9.13 15.71 22.28
C LYS A 78 10.53 15.11 22.17
N ALA A 79 11.45 15.54 23.02
CA ALA A 79 12.81 15.00 23.10
C ALA A 79 13.45 14.77 21.72
N ASP A 80 13.39 15.79 20.87
CA ASP A 80 13.89 15.83 19.47
C ASP A 80 13.14 14.96 18.45
N ASP A 81 12.02 14.35 18.82
CA ASP A 81 11.14 13.62 17.90
C ASP A 81 9.85 14.40 17.58
N THR A 82 9.35 14.25 16.35
CA THR A 82 8.08 14.87 15.92
C THR A 82 6.95 13.87 16.08
N VAL A 83 5.91 14.26 16.81
CA VAL A 83 4.76 13.42 17.09
C VAL A 83 3.65 13.71 16.08
N HIS A 84 3.13 12.64 15.48
CA HIS A 84 2.15 12.68 14.40
C HIS A 84 0.83 12.07 14.86
N TYR A 85 -0.28 12.79 14.76
CA TYR A 85 -1.61 12.30 15.18
C TYR A 85 -2.50 11.90 14.02
N LYS A 86 -2.17 12.38 12.82
CA LYS A 86 -2.94 12.16 11.60
C LYS A 86 -1.99 11.85 10.47
N ILE A 87 -2.36 10.85 9.68
CA ILE A 87 -1.67 10.49 8.45
C ILE A 87 -2.62 10.60 7.27
N LYS A 88 -2.06 10.92 6.11
CA LYS A 88 -2.78 10.96 4.86
C LYS A 88 -1.87 10.46 3.73
N ALA A 89 -2.33 9.48 2.95
CA ALA A 89 -1.71 9.14 1.68
C ALA A 89 -2.57 9.67 0.54
N ILE A 90 -2.00 10.43 -0.38
CA ILE A 90 -2.71 10.93 -1.56
C ILE A 90 -2.12 10.32 -2.82
N PHE A 91 -3.00 9.75 -3.64
CA PHE A 91 -2.67 9.17 -4.93
C PHE A 91 -3.12 10.14 -6.03
N LEU A 92 -2.17 10.59 -6.85
CA LEU A 92 -2.42 11.49 -7.97
C LEU A 92 -1.97 10.82 -9.27
N GLN A 93 -2.76 10.94 -10.32
CA GLN A 93 -2.37 10.62 -11.69
C GLN A 93 -2.03 11.89 -12.44
N LEU A 94 -0.93 11.88 -13.20
CA LEU A 94 -0.57 12.96 -14.11
C LEU A 94 -1.44 12.88 -15.38
N SER A 95 -2.22 13.93 -15.65
CA SER A 95 -3.05 14.02 -16.84
C SER A 95 -2.20 14.22 -18.10
N THR A 96 -2.70 13.72 -19.25
CA THR A 96 -2.08 13.93 -20.57
C THR A 96 -2.03 15.39 -20.99
N THR A 97 -2.94 16.22 -20.48
CA THR A 97 -2.99 17.68 -20.74
C THR A 97 -2.17 18.49 -19.72
N GLY A 98 -1.45 17.83 -18.81
CA GLY A 98 -0.84 18.45 -17.65
C GLY A 98 -1.80 18.55 -16.46
N GLY A 99 -1.23 18.68 -15.26
CA GLY A 99 -1.97 18.72 -14.00
C GLY A 99 -2.26 17.33 -13.41
N PHE A 100 -2.85 17.32 -12.21
CA PHE A 100 -3.11 16.11 -11.44
C PHE A 100 -4.60 15.80 -11.32
N THR A 101 -4.94 14.51 -11.30
CA THR A 101 -6.25 14.00 -10.88
C THR A 101 -6.06 13.07 -9.68
N LYS A 102 -6.83 13.26 -8.60
CA LYS A 102 -6.77 12.39 -7.43
C LYS A 102 -7.44 11.06 -7.73
N THR A 103 -6.70 9.96 -7.65
CA THR A 103 -7.18 8.60 -7.92
C THR A 103 -7.50 7.82 -6.64
N GLY A 104 -7.04 8.31 -5.49
CA GLY A 104 -7.33 7.69 -4.22
C GLY A 104 -6.77 8.50 -3.06
N GLU A 105 -7.24 8.15 -1.87
CA GLU A 105 -6.67 8.65 -0.63
C GLU A 105 -6.78 7.59 0.48
N LEU A 106 -5.87 7.71 1.44
CA LEU A 106 -5.92 7.06 2.74
C LEU A 106 -5.89 8.16 3.80
N ASN A 107 -6.77 8.07 4.78
CA ASN A 107 -6.75 8.94 5.94
C ASN A 107 -6.84 8.08 7.19
N ASP A 108 -6.02 8.36 8.18
CA ASP A 108 -6.14 7.74 9.50
C ASP A 108 -5.64 8.68 10.60
N PHE A 109 -6.06 8.40 11.83
CA PHE A 109 -5.72 9.16 13.02
C PHE A 109 -5.45 8.20 14.18
N ARG A 110 -4.67 8.67 15.15
CA ARG A 110 -4.45 7.93 16.39
C ARG A 110 -5.76 7.78 17.17
N ASN A 111 -5.95 6.65 17.81
CA ASN A 111 -7.01 6.41 18.77
C ASN A 111 -6.61 7.00 20.13
N SER A 112 -7.21 8.13 20.51
CA SER A 112 -6.89 8.79 21.79
C SER A 112 -8.03 8.74 22.82
N HIS A 113 -9.10 7.98 22.57
CA HIS A 113 -10.34 8.10 23.35
C HIS A 113 -10.98 6.78 23.79
N ASP A 114 -10.48 5.62 23.36
CA ASP A 114 -11.02 4.34 23.81
C ASP A 114 -9.99 3.54 24.65
N PRO A 115 -10.12 3.54 25.99
CA PRO A 115 -9.26 2.74 26.85
C PRO A 115 -9.28 1.23 26.57
N LYS A 116 -10.33 0.70 25.92
CA LYS A 116 -10.45 -0.73 25.58
C LYS A 116 -9.65 -1.10 24.33
N GLU A 117 -9.41 -0.14 23.44
CA GLU A 117 -8.68 -0.28 22.18
C GLU A 117 -7.25 0.30 22.29
N GLY A 118 -6.84 0.69 23.51
CA GLY A 118 -5.56 1.32 23.78
C GLY A 118 -5.55 2.83 23.52
N VAL A 119 -4.79 3.56 24.36
CA VAL A 119 -4.51 4.98 24.15
C VAL A 119 -3.25 5.11 23.32
N GLU A 120 -3.40 5.59 22.09
CA GLU A 120 -2.30 5.81 21.16
C GLU A 120 -1.73 7.22 21.29
N THR A 121 -0.41 7.30 21.21
CA THR A 121 0.35 8.55 21.37
C THR A 121 0.75 9.15 20.02
N SER A 122 1.04 8.32 19.01
CA SER A 122 1.42 8.74 17.65
C SER A 122 0.99 7.74 16.57
N ASN A 123 0.98 8.18 15.31
CA ASN A 123 0.66 7.39 14.11
C ASN A 123 1.47 7.91 12.90
N TRP A 124 2.19 7.04 12.20
CA TRP A 124 3.04 7.43 11.05
C TRP A 124 3.26 6.29 10.05
N PHE A 125 3.66 6.62 8.83
CA PHE A 125 3.97 5.63 7.79
C PHE A 125 5.32 4.98 8.04
N TRP A 126 5.33 3.65 8.02
CA TRP A 126 6.56 2.88 8.12
C TRP A 126 7.16 2.72 6.72
N THR A 127 7.67 3.83 6.18
CA THR A 127 8.06 3.97 4.76
C THR A 127 9.03 2.90 4.25
N LYS A 128 9.81 2.24 5.13
CA LYS A 128 10.68 1.10 4.77
C LYS A 128 9.91 -0.15 4.31
N PHE A 129 8.64 -0.27 4.66
CA PHE A 129 7.74 -1.36 4.30
C PHE A 129 6.65 -0.95 3.30
N CYS A 130 6.62 0.33 2.92
CA CYS A 130 5.77 0.77 1.83
C CYS A 130 6.41 0.41 0.49
N GLU A 131 5.63 -0.14 -0.43
CA GLU A 131 6.11 -0.60 -1.73
C GLU A 131 5.22 -0.09 -2.88
N LEU A 132 5.86 0.18 -4.02
CA LEU A 132 5.22 0.49 -5.29
C LEU A 132 5.77 -0.49 -6.32
N LYS A 133 5.18 -1.67 -6.40
CA LYS A 133 5.63 -2.77 -7.26
C LYS A 133 4.44 -3.42 -7.94
N ASP A 134 4.69 -3.97 -9.12
CA ASP A 134 3.78 -4.89 -9.77
C ASP A 134 3.96 -6.28 -9.13
N LEU A 135 3.00 -6.70 -8.30
CA LEU A 135 3.17 -7.89 -7.44
C LEU A 135 2.77 -9.20 -8.15
N ASP A 136 1.99 -9.12 -9.22
CA ASP A 136 1.58 -10.29 -10.02
C ASP A 136 2.10 -10.28 -11.47
N ASN A 137 2.90 -9.29 -11.85
CA ASN A 137 3.52 -9.09 -13.16
C ASN A 137 2.52 -8.81 -14.28
N ASP A 138 1.43 -8.12 -13.97
CA ASP A 138 0.38 -7.78 -14.94
C ASP A 138 0.61 -6.42 -15.64
N GLY A 139 1.66 -5.71 -15.25
CA GLY A 139 2.05 -4.39 -15.76
C GLY A 139 1.47 -3.21 -14.99
N THR A 140 0.64 -3.43 -13.97
CA THR A 140 0.06 -2.41 -13.09
C THR A 140 0.83 -2.38 -11.78
N ILE A 141 1.12 -1.20 -11.25
CA ILE A 141 1.76 -1.11 -9.93
C ILE A 141 0.69 -1.23 -8.84
N ASP A 142 1.00 -1.99 -7.80
CA ASP A 142 0.15 -2.21 -6.61
C ASP A 142 0.73 -1.46 -5.40
N PRO A 143 0.22 -0.27 -5.07
CA PRO A 143 0.65 0.42 -3.87
C PRO A 143 0.32 -0.37 -2.60
N LEU A 144 1.37 -0.72 -1.86
CA LEU A 144 1.29 -1.37 -0.56
C LEU A 144 1.80 -0.40 0.49
N LEU A 145 0.92 0.07 1.38
CA LEU A 145 1.23 1.02 2.43
C LEU A 145 1.20 0.33 3.79
N VAL A 146 2.21 0.60 4.61
CA VAL A 146 2.26 0.14 6.00
C VAL A 146 2.40 1.35 6.90
N TYR A 147 1.59 1.39 7.95
CA TYR A 147 1.69 2.39 9.00
C TYR A 147 1.28 1.76 10.32
N GLY A 148 1.72 2.39 11.40
CA GLY A 148 1.37 1.94 12.74
C GLY A 148 1.40 3.06 13.74
N THR A 149 0.96 2.72 14.94
CA THR A 149 0.83 3.66 16.05
C THR A 149 1.67 3.21 17.22
N ASN A 150 2.04 4.16 18.08
CA ASN A 150 2.56 3.86 19.41
C ASN A 150 1.41 3.87 20.41
N GLY A 151 1.24 2.78 21.15
CA GLY A 151 0.42 2.72 22.35
C GLY A 151 1.17 3.20 23.60
N MET A 152 0.62 2.88 24.78
CA MET A 152 1.22 3.24 26.08
C MET A 152 2.57 2.54 26.33
N ASN A 153 2.74 1.34 25.81
CA ASN A 153 3.97 0.54 25.91
C ASN A 153 4.78 0.55 24.59
N GLY A 154 4.75 1.66 23.84
CA GLY A 154 5.36 1.71 22.51
C GLY A 154 4.54 0.89 21.50
N TYR A 155 5.19 0.06 20.68
CA TYR A 155 4.48 -0.74 19.67
C TYR A 155 3.57 -1.82 20.27
N ASP A 156 3.83 -2.24 21.51
CA ASP A 156 3.19 -3.42 22.10
C ASP A 156 1.68 -3.26 22.33
N ASP A 157 1.17 -2.04 22.41
CA ASP A 157 -0.26 -1.72 22.51
C ASP A 157 -0.73 -0.78 21.39
N GLY A 158 -0.02 -0.78 20.26
CA GLY A 158 -0.37 -0.02 19.06
C GLY A 158 -1.19 -0.82 18.05
N ARG A 159 -1.69 -0.13 17.03
CA ARG A 159 -2.27 -0.71 15.82
C ARG A 159 -1.23 -0.71 14.72
N VAL A 160 -1.30 -1.73 13.87
CA VAL A 160 -0.57 -1.77 12.61
C VAL A 160 -1.53 -2.08 11.49
N LYS A 161 -1.41 -1.36 10.38
CA LYS A 161 -2.27 -1.53 9.22
C LYS A 161 -1.45 -1.68 7.96
N ILE A 162 -1.75 -2.75 7.24
CA ILE A 162 -1.21 -3.05 5.92
C ILE A 162 -2.34 -2.80 4.92
N VAL A 163 -2.16 -1.84 4.03
CA VAL A 163 -3.18 -1.42 3.07
C VAL A 163 -2.64 -1.55 1.66
N LEU A 164 -3.26 -2.43 0.89
CA LEU A 164 -2.94 -2.68 -0.51
C LEU A 164 -4.00 -2.05 -1.41
N TYR A 165 -3.54 -1.40 -2.48
CA TYR A 165 -4.36 -0.95 -3.59
C TYR A 165 -4.04 -1.81 -4.80
N TYR A 166 -4.95 -2.67 -5.20
CA TYR A 166 -4.82 -3.55 -6.36
C TYR A 166 -5.90 -3.17 -7.38
N LYS A 167 -5.50 -2.66 -8.55
CA LYS A 167 -6.40 -2.20 -9.62
C LYS A 167 -7.52 -1.25 -9.15
N GLY A 168 -7.16 -0.31 -8.27
CA GLY A 168 -8.11 0.65 -7.69
C GLY A 168 -8.98 0.09 -6.57
N GLN A 169 -8.92 -1.22 -6.28
CA GLN A 169 -9.59 -1.83 -5.14
C GLN A 169 -8.67 -1.84 -3.91
N LYS A 170 -9.20 -1.41 -2.78
CA LYS A 170 -8.49 -1.44 -1.49
C LYS A 170 -8.72 -2.76 -0.77
N ALA A 171 -7.66 -3.34 -0.23
CA ALA A 171 -7.71 -4.45 0.73
C ALA A 171 -6.79 -4.13 1.91
N ALA A 172 -7.30 -4.28 3.13
CA ALA A 172 -6.53 -4.01 4.34
C ALA A 172 -6.47 -5.20 5.29
N ILE A 173 -5.34 -5.31 5.97
CA ILE A 173 -5.12 -6.13 7.16
C ILE A 173 -4.86 -5.16 8.32
N ARG A 174 -5.64 -5.28 9.38
CA ARG A 174 -5.55 -4.43 10.57
C ARG A 174 -5.19 -5.32 11.76
N CYS A 175 -4.14 -4.96 12.46
CA CYS A 175 -3.63 -5.70 13.59
C CYS A 175 -3.72 -4.80 14.83
N GLN A 176 -4.23 -5.35 15.92
CA GLN A 176 -4.09 -4.78 17.25
C GLN A 176 -2.99 -5.55 17.97
N ASN A 177 -1.92 -4.86 18.36
CA ASN A 177 -0.91 -5.44 19.23
C ASN A 177 -1.40 -5.41 20.68
N SER A 178 -0.98 -6.42 21.44
CA SER A 178 -1.05 -6.42 22.89
C SER A 178 0.00 -7.35 23.46
N VAL A 179 0.56 -7.00 24.62
CA VAL A 179 1.35 -7.94 25.41
C VAL A 179 0.51 -9.11 25.92
N MET A 180 -0.80 -8.91 26.10
CA MET A 180 -1.74 -9.96 26.51
C MET A 180 -2.26 -10.70 25.28
N ASP A 181 -2.23 -12.04 25.32
CA ASP A 181 -2.69 -12.88 24.20
C ASP A 181 -4.14 -12.52 23.78
N GLU A 182 -5.03 -12.29 24.75
CA GLU A 182 -6.45 -11.94 24.52
C GLU A 182 -6.67 -10.56 23.88
N GLY A 183 -5.68 -9.67 23.96
CA GLY A 183 -5.74 -8.33 23.36
C GLY A 183 -5.31 -8.30 21.90
N ARG A 184 -4.68 -9.38 21.41
CA ARG A 184 -4.20 -9.46 20.03
C ARG A 184 -5.35 -9.83 19.11
N ASN A 185 -5.49 -9.11 18.01
CA ASN A 185 -6.43 -9.49 16.97
C ASN A 185 -6.00 -9.02 15.59
N ILE A 186 -6.47 -9.72 14.58
CA ILE A 186 -6.31 -9.37 13.17
C ILE A 186 -7.68 -9.32 12.50
N GLN A 187 -7.96 -8.19 11.85
CA GLN A 187 -9.05 -8.05 10.90
C GLN A 187 -8.52 -8.04 9.47
N VAL A 188 -9.01 -8.96 8.64
CA VAL A 188 -8.64 -9.08 7.22
C VAL A 188 -9.86 -8.76 6.37
N ASP A 189 -9.74 -7.79 5.45
CA ASP A 189 -10.79 -7.51 4.48
C ASP A 189 -11.02 -8.74 3.59
N ALA A 190 -12.27 -9.14 3.37
CA ALA A 190 -12.59 -10.32 2.55
C ALA A 190 -12.03 -10.22 1.11
N THR A 191 -11.89 -9.00 0.60
CA THR A 191 -11.30 -8.68 -0.71
C THR A 191 -9.84 -9.11 -0.81
N PHE A 192 -9.11 -9.21 0.32
CA PHE A 192 -7.75 -9.74 0.33
C PHE A 192 -7.70 -11.18 -0.21
N TYR A 193 -8.68 -12.01 0.17
CA TYR A 193 -8.71 -13.42 -0.23
C TYR A 193 -9.14 -13.65 -1.68
N THR A 194 -9.57 -12.59 -2.38
CA THR A 194 -9.90 -12.63 -3.81
C THR A 194 -8.74 -12.16 -4.70
N LEU A 195 -7.66 -11.65 -4.10
CA LEU A 195 -6.48 -11.20 -4.84
C LEU A 195 -5.73 -12.37 -5.50
N PRO A 196 -4.91 -12.11 -6.53
CA PRO A 196 -4.00 -13.10 -7.07
C PRO A 196 -3.12 -13.75 -5.98
N MET A 197 -2.80 -15.03 -6.15
CA MET A 197 -2.04 -15.78 -5.14
C MET A 197 -0.67 -15.15 -4.85
N ALA A 198 0.03 -14.66 -5.88
CA ALA A 198 1.33 -13.98 -5.74
C ALA A 198 1.23 -12.74 -4.83
N VAL A 199 0.19 -11.92 -5.02
CA VAL A 199 -0.08 -10.74 -4.21
C VAL A 199 -0.38 -11.13 -2.75
N GLN A 200 -1.22 -12.15 -2.53
CA GLN A 200 -1.52 -12.65 -1.18
C GLN A 200 -0.25 -13.16 -0.47
N GLN A 201 0.59 -13.92 -1.18
CA GLN A 201 1.84 -14.47 -0.66
C GLN A 201 2.84 -13.36 -0.32
N HIS A 202 2.93 -12.31 -1.13
CA HIS A 202 3.78 -11.17 -0.87
C HIS A 202 3.39 -10.45 0.43
N VAL A 203 2.10 -10.18 0.62
CA VAL A 203 1.59 -9.56 1.85
C VAL A 203 1.82 -10.46 3.07
N ARG A 204 1.61 -11.77 2.95
CA ARG A 204 1.91 -12.72 4.05
C ARG A 204 3.40 -12.73 4.40
N LYS A 205 4.29 -12.70 3.40
CA LYS A 205 5.74 -12.58 3.64
C LYS A 205 6.09 -11.29 4.38
N LEU A 206 5.48 -10.17 3.97
CA LEU A 206 5.63 -8.91 4.69
C LEU A 206 5.14 -9.03 6.14
N MET A 207 4.00 -9.68 6.38
CA MET A 207 3.50 -9.92 7.74
C MET A 207 4.53 -10.66 8.60
N HIS A 208 5.18 -11.70 8.09
CA HIS A 208 6.28 -12.38 8.79
C HIS A 208 7.44 -11.45 9.08
N THR A 209 7.89 -10.66 8.09
CA THR A 209 8.98 -9.68 8.28
C THR A 209 8.65 -8.64 9.34
N LEU A 210 7.39 -8.22 9.49
CA LEU A 210 6.97 -7.29 10.53
C LEU A 210 7.03 -7.94 11.93
N ALA A 211 6.64 -9.22 12.05
CA ALA A 211 6.76 -9.97 13.31
C ALA A 211 8.22 -10.24 13.68
N GLU A 212 9.07 -10.63 12.72
CA GLU A 212 10.52 -10.84 12.92
C GLU A 212 11.26 -9.58 13.38
N LYS A 213 10.65 -8.41 13.19
CA LYS A 213 11.19 -7.11 13.60
C LYS A 213 10.54 -6.57 14.88
N ASP A 214 9.76 -7.38 15.58
CA ASP A 214 9.02 -7.02 16.79
C ASP A 214 8.11 -5.80 16.59
N LEU A 215 7.58 -5.62 15.38
CA LEU A 215 6.65 -4.53 15.05
C LEU A 215 5.18 -4.95 15.18
N ILE A 216 4.90 -6.25 15.07
CA ILE A 216 3.56 -6.82 15.23
C ILE A 216 3.64 -8.10 16.05
N ILE A 217 2.68 -8.27 16.97
CA ILE A 217 2.49 -9.50 17.74
C ILE A 217 1.15 -10.12 17.32
N TYR A 218 1.21 -11.20 16.54
CA TYR A 218 0.01 -11.87 16.04
C TYR A 218 -0.58 -12.88 17.06
N PRO A 219 -1.88 -13.20 16.95
CA PRO A 219 -2.45 -14.40 17.55
C PRO A 219 -1.70 -15.68 17.17
N THR A 220 -1.54 -16.62 18.11
CA THR A 220 -0.73 -17.85 17.98
C THR A 220 -1.05 -18.69 16.74
N ASP A 221 -2.31 -18.67 16.27
CA ASP A 221 -2.80 -19.48 15.15
C ASP A 221 -3.22 -18.64 13.92
N TYR A 222 -2.71 -17.40 13.79
CA TYR A 222 -3.23 -16.47 12.79
C TYR A 222 -3.14 -16.99 11.35
N GLU A 223 -2.05 -17.68 10.99
CA GLU A 223 -1.87 -18.27 9.66
C GLU A 223 -2.98 -19.27 9.32
N LYS A 224 -3.36 -20.11 10.29
CA LYS A 224 -4.44 -21.09 10.14
C LYS A 224 -5.78 -20.39 9.92
N GLY A 225 -6.03 -19.30 10.63
CA GLY A 225 -7.21 -18.47 10.42
C GLY A 225 -7.24 -17.85 9.02
N MET A 226 -6.13 -17.27 8.59
CA MET A 226 -6.01 -16.70 7.25
C MET A 226 -6.09 -17.76 6.15
N ASN A 227 -5.60 -18.98 6.36
CA ASN A 227 -5.72 -20.09 5.41
C ASN A 227 -7.17 -20.57 5.25
N LYS A 228 -7.97 -20.43 6.31
CA LYS A 228 -9.43 -20.63 6.29
C LYS A 228 -10.21 -19.40 5.79
N LYS A 229 -9.51 -18.36 5.33
CA LYS A 229 -10.10 -17.08 4.88
C LYS A 229 -10.94 -16.39 5.96
N GLN A 230 -10.57 -16.54 7.23
CA GLN A 230 -11.23 -15.82 8.32
C GLN A 230 -10.96 -14.32 8.22
N THR A 231 -11.98 -13.51 8.47
CA THR A 231 -11.88 -12.04 8.42
C THR A 231 -11.65 -11.42 9.79
N GLN A 232 -11.80 -12.20 10.86
CA GLN A 232 -11.52 -11.85 12.24
C GLN A 232 -10.77 -13.02 12.88
N ILE A 233 -9.63 -12.73 13.50
CA ILE A 233 -8.76 -13.72 14.12
C ILE A 233 -8.29 -13.18 15.47
N TYR A 234 -8.42 -14.00 16.51
CA TYR A 234 -8.08 -13.71 17.90
C TYR A 234 -7.12 -14.80 18.40
#